data_AF-A0A948WBS7-F1
#
_entry.id   AF-A0A948WBS7-F1
#
_cell.length_a   1.000
_cell.length_b   1.000
_cell.length_c   1.000
_cell.angle_alpha   90.00
_cell.angle_beta   90.00
_cell.angle_gamma   90.00
#
_symmetry.space_group_name_H-M   'P 1'
#
loop_
_entity.id
_entity.type
_entity.pdbx_description
1 polymer ?
#
loop_
_entity_poly.entity_id
_entity_poly.type
_entity_poly.pdbx_seq_one_letter_code
_entity_poly.pdbx_strand_id
1 'polypeptide(L)'
;MTILVTGAAGFIGSNFVLDWLEGCNEPVVNLDLLTYAGNLENLKELEGDPRYQFVFGNIGDRELVSKLLADTRPRAVINFAAESHVDRSIHGPGEFIQTNIVGTFNLLECVRGYWNDLPADQK
;
A
#
# COMPACT_ATOMS: atom_id res chain seq x y z
N MET A 1 -4.30 14.36 -7.48
CA MET A 1 -5.13 13.13 -7.43
C MET A 1 -4.54 12.21 -6.36
N THR A 2 -5.30 11.25 -5.83
CA THR A 2 -4.81 10.38 -4.75
C THR A 2 -3.81 9.34 -5.27
N ILE A 3 -2.82 8.98 -4.45
CA ILE A 3 -2.00 7.77 -4.66
C ILE A 3 -2.30 6.75 -3.55
N LEU A 4 -2.31 5.47 -3.93
CA LEU A 4 -2.36 4.35 -3.00
C LEU A 4 -0.95 3.82 -2.79
N VAL A 5 -0.48 3.82 -1.55
CA VAL A 5 0.82 3.27 -1.16
C VAL A 5 0.57 2.08 -0.25
N THR A 6 1.15 0.92 -0.55
CA THR A 6 1.09 -0.23 0.34
C THR A 6 2.39 -0.36 1.13
N GLY A 7 2.33 -0.84 2.38
CA GLY A 7 3.52 -1.07 3.20
C GLY A 7 4.20 0.22 3.67
N ALA A 8 3.46 1.33 3.78
CA ALA A 8 4.06 2.62 4.07
C ALA A 8 4.45 2.81 5.54
N ALA A 9 4.03 1.93 6.46
CA ALA A 9 4.52 1.94 7.83
C ALA A 9 5.89 1.25 7.97
N GLY A 10 6.40 0.61 6.91
CA GLY A 10 7.74 0.03 6.84
C GLY A 10 8.83 1.06 6.51
N PHE A 11 10.10 0.63 6.52
CA PHE A 11 11.26 1.53 6.40
C PHE A 11 11.28 2.39 5.12
N ILE A 12 11.25 1.78 3.94
CA ILE A 12 11.29 2.51 2.65
C ILE A 12 9.97 3.25 2.43
N GLY A 13 8.85 2.58 2.71
CA GLY A 13 7.52 3.13 2.48
C GLY A 13 7.26 4.39 3.29
N SER A 14 7.74 4.46 4.54
CA SER A 14 7.51 5.65 5.38
C SER A 14 8.29 6.85 4.87
N ASN A 15 9.56 6.66 4.52
CA ASN A 15 10.39 7.71 3.94
C ASN A 15 9.81 8.22 2.62
N PHE A 16 9.30 7.30 1.77
CA PHE A 16 8.62 7.70 0.54
C PHE A 16 7.40 8.59 0.82
N VAL A 17 6.53 8.22 1.77
CA VAL A 17 5.32 8.99 2.05
C VAL A 17 5.64 10.36 2.68
N LEU A 18 6.62 10.43 3.58
CA LEU A 18 7.07 11.69 4.17
C LEU A 18 7.62 12.63 3.09
N ASP A 19 8.56 12.17 2.27
CA ASP A 19 9.15 12.93 1.16
C ASP A 19 8.08 13.34 0.13
N TRP A 20 7.14 12.45 -0.19
CA TRP A 20 6.05 12.74 -1.11
C TRP A 20 5.14 13.87 -0.62
N LEU A 21 4.77 13.88 0.66
CA LEU A 21 3.88 14.90 1.24
C LEU A 21 4.59 16.22 1.55
N GLU A 22 5.92 16.23 1.63
CA GLU A 22 6.74 17.44 1.66
C GLU A 22 6.79 18.10 0.28
N GLY A 23 7.01 17.31 -0.79
CA GLY A 23 7.17 17.81 -2.16
C GLY A 23 5.87 17.95 -2.96
N CYS A 24 4.77 17.34 -2.53
CA CYS A 24 3.53 17.25 -3.29
C CYS A 24 2.29 17.50 -2.41
N ASN A 25 1.23 18.06 -3.02
CA ASN A 25 -0.06 18.24 -2.35
C ASN A 25 -1.08 17.14 -2.71
N GLU A 26 -0.60 15.99 -3.19
CA GLU A 26 -1.45 14.87 -3.54
C GLU A 26 -1.74 13.99 -2.32
N PRO A 27 -3.02 13.67 -2.04
CA PRO A 27 -3.36 12.80 -0.92
C PRO A 27 -2.76 11.39 -1.07
N VAL A 28 -2.35 10.83 0.06
CA VAL A 28 -1.80 9.47 0.18
C VAL A 28 -2.74 8.62 1.00
N VAL A 29 -3.15 7.49 0.43
CA VAL A 29 -3.81 6.41 1.15
C VAL A 29 -2.79 5.33 1.41
N ASN A 30 -2.46 5.07 2.67
CA ASN A 30 -1.54 4.02 3.10
C ASN A 30 -2.31 2.75 3.49
N LEU A 31 -2.13 1.66 2.74
CA LEU A 31 -2.58 0.32 3.12
C LEU A 31 -1.44 -0.48 3.75
N ASP A 32 -1.51 -0.75 5.04
CA ASP A 32 -0.49 -1.51 5.75
C ASP A 32 -1.11 -2.53 6.71
N LEU A 33 -0.49 -3.70 6.83
CA LEU A 33 -0.93 -4.77 7.72
C LEU A 33 -0.35 -4.64 9.13
N LEU A 34 0.57 -3.69 9.36
CA LEU A 34 1.32 -3.50 10.60
C LEU A 34 1.85 -4.83 11.14
N THR A 35 2.55 -5.57 10.28
CA THR A 35 3.31 -6.75 10.70
C THR A 35 4.45 -6.32 11.63
N TYR A 36 5.32 -7.24 12.02
CA TYR A 36 6.48 -6.92 12.85
C TYR A 36 7.37 -5.79 12.29
N ALA A 37 7.32 -5.54 10.97
CA ALA A 37 8.13 -4.54 10.29
C ALA A 37 7.41 -3.20 10.11
N GLY A 38 6.10 -3.15 10.33
CA GLY A 38 5.30 -1.93 10.22
C GLY A 38 5.22 -1.19 11.56
N ASN A 39 5.51 0.11 11.54
CA ASN A 39 5.43 0.96 12.73
C ASN A 39 4.85 2.34 12.38
N LEU A 40 3.68 2.66 12.93
CA LEU A 40 3.02 3.96 12.70
C LEU A 40 3.81 5.15 13.29
N GLU A 41 4.70 4.94 14.26
CA GLU A 41 5.57 6.02 14.75
C GLU A 41 6.51 6.55 13.65
N ASN A 42 6.80 5.76 12.60
CA ASN A 42 7.54 6.24 11.43
C ASN A 42 6.80 7.35 10.66
N LEU A 43 5.48 7.48 10.86
CA LEU A 43 4.59 8.41 10.17
C LEU A 43 3.90 9.38 11.14
N LYS A 44 4.43 9.52 12.36
CA LYS A 44 3.85 10.37 13.40
C LYS A 44 3.68 11.82 12.99
N GLU A 45 4.60 12.33 12.16
CA GLU A 45 4.55 13.71 11.64
C GLU A 45 3.32 13.97 10.77
N LEU A 46 2.67 12.91 10.26
CA LEU A 46 1.45 12.98 9.47
C LEU A 46 0.17 12.83 10.30
N GLU A 47 0.28 12.69 11.63
CA GLU A 47 -0.88 12.55 12.50
C GLU A 47 -1.77 13.80 12.40
N GLY A 48 -3.00 13.61 11.90
CA GLY A 48 -3.96 14.71 11.67
C GLY A 48 -3.76 15.47 10.36
N ASP A 49 -2.80 15.11 9.50
CA ASP A 49 -2.68 15.68 8.16
C ASP A 49 -3.87 15.19 7.30
N PRO A 50 -4.75 16.09 6.80
CA PRO A 50 -5.91 15.69 5.99
C PRO A 50 -5.53 15.06 4.65
N ARG A 51 -4.28 15.16 4.21
CA ARG A 51 -3.76 14.54 2.99
C ARG A 51 -3.33 13.09 3.21
N TYR A 52 -3.17 12.65 4.46
CA TYR A 52 -2.72 11.29 4.79
C TYR A 52 -3.87 10.48 5.41
N GLN A 53 -4.18 9.34 4.80
CA GLN A 53 -5.15 8.39 5.31
C GLN A 53 -4.50 7.03 5.53
N PHE A 54 -4.61 6.50 6.74
CA PHE A 54 -4.18 5.14 7.06
C PHE A 54 -5.35 4.15 6.94
N VAL A 55 -5.09 3.00 6.33
CA VAL A 55 -5.98 1.85 6.22
C VAL A 55 -5.24 0.62 6.71
N PHE A 56 -5.72 0.03 7.80
CA PHE A 56 -5.20 -1.24 8.31
C PHE A 56 -5.74 -2.40 7.48
N GLY A 57 -4.86 -3.18 6.85
CA GLY A 57 -5.29 -4.36 6.08
C GLY A 57 -4.21 -5.01 5.24
N ASN A 58 -4.56 -6.14 4.62
CA ASN A 58 -3.65 -6.97 3.85
C ASN A 58 -3.83 -6.71 2.34
N ILE A 59 -2.73 -6.59 1.59
CA ILE A 59 -2.77 -6.46 0.11
C ILE A 59 -3.38 -7.69 -0.59
N GLY A 60 -3.39 -8.84 0.08
CA GLY A 60 -4.04 -10.06 -0.39
C GLY A 60 -5.56 -10.09 -0.20
N ASP A 61 -6.13 -9.17 0.57
CA ASP A 61 -7.57 -9.05 0.76
C ASP A 61 -8.20 -8.33 -0.45
N ARG A 62 -8.75 -9.14 -1.35
CA ARG A 62 -9.31 -8.64 -2.62
C ARG A 62 -10.53 -7.75 -2.42
N GLU A 63 -11.35 -8.01 -1.40
CA GLU A 63 -12.55 -7.21 -1.14
C GLU A 63 -12.15 -5.82 -0.64
N LEU A 64 -11.24 -5.77 0.33
CA LEU A 64 -10.68 -4.52 0.84
C LEU A 64 -10.01 -3.71 -0.27
N VAL A 65 -9.10 -4.33 -1.03
CA VAL A 65 -8.34 -3.64 -2.08
C VAL A 65 -9.28 -3.13 -3.18
N SER A 66 -10.24 -3.93 -3.62
CA SER A 66 -11.20 -3.51 -4.66
C SER A 66 -12.05 -2.33 -4.18
N LYS A 67 -12.54 -2.39 -2.93
CA LYS A 67 -13.27 -1.29 -2.31
C LYS A 67 -12.41 -0.03 -2.21
N LEU A 68 -11.16 -0.16 -1.77
CA LEU A 68 -10.25 0.97 -1.62
C LEU A 68 -9.98 1.66 -2.97
N LEU A 69 -9.75 0.87 -4.03
CA LEU A 69 -9.58 1.41 -5.39
C LEU A 69 -10.83 2.15 -5.88
N ALA A 70 -12.03 1.61 -5.64
CA ALA A 70 -13.29 2.24 -6.02
C ALA A 70 -13.57 3.54 -5.25
N ASP A 71 -13.34 3.53 -3.93
CA ASP A 71 -13.64 4.66 -3.04
C ASP A 71 -12.65 5.81 -3.22
N THR A 72 -11.35 5.49 -3.38
CA THR A 72 -10.28 6.50 -3.40
C THR A 72 -9.85 6.92 -4.80
N ARG A 73 -10.19 6.12 -5.82
CA ARG A 73 -9.88 6.33 -7.25
C ARG A 73 -8.45 6.84 -7.47
N PRO A 74 -7.43 6.08 -7.03
CA PRO A 74 -6.06 6.56 -7.09
C PRO A 74 -5.60 6.65 -8.55
N ARG A 75 -4.75 7.65 -8.84
CA ARG A 75 -4.09 7.77 -10.15
C ARG A 75 -2.87 6.87 -10.29
N ALA A 76 -2.34 6.37 -9.18
CA ALA A 76 -1.18 5.50 -9.12
C ALA A 76 -1.22 4.60 -7.88
N VAL A 77 -0.65 3.40 -8.02
CA VAL A 77 -0.44 2.45 -6.91
C VAL A 77 1.07 2.20 -6.78
N ILE A 78 1.60 2.39 -5.57
CA ILE A 78 3.01 2.15 -5.24
C ILE A 78 3.03 1.02 -4.19
N ASN A 79 3.67 -0.11 -4.53
CA ASN A 79 3.62 -1.32 -3.71
C ASN A 79 4.95 -1.58 -2.97
N PHE A 80 5.02 -1.26 -1.68
CA PHE A 80 6.16 -1.62 -0.82
C PHE A 80 5.85 -2.77 0.16
N ALA A 81 4.57 -3.17 0.31
CA ALA A 81 4.19 -4.24 1.22
C ALA A 81 4.83 -5.58 0.83
N ALA A 82 5.69 -6.10 1.71
CA ALA A 82 6.39 -7.36 1.54
C ALA A 82 6.97 -7.86 2.87
N GLU A 83 7.18 -9.17 2.95
CA GLU A 83 8.17 -9.78 3.85
C GLU A 83 9.56 -9.61 3.23
N SER A 84 10.49 -8.99 3.96
CA SER A 84 11.77 -8.50 3.38
C SER A 84 13.04 -9.09 4.00
N HIS A 85 12.94 -9.76 5.15
CA HIS A 85 14.11 -10.20 5.91
C HIS A 85 14.58 -11.59 5.49
N VAL A 86 15.77 -11.69 4.87
CA VAL A 86 16.30 -12.97 4.34
C VAL A 86 16.33 -14.08 5.41
N ASP A 87 16.84 -13.82 6.60
CA ASP A 87 16.91 -14.86 7.64
C ASP A 87 15.54 -15.41 8.05
N ARG A 88 14.49 -14.57 8.02
CA ARG A 88 13.13 -15.02 8.29
C ARG A 88 12.59 -15.89 7.16
N SER A 89 12.99 -15.63 5.92
CA SER A 89 12.60 -16.48 4.78
C SER A 89 13.18 -17.89 4.88
N ILE A 90 14.31 -18.07 5.56
CA ILE A 90 14.92 -19.39 5.80
C ILE A 90 14.08 -20.19 6.81
N HIS A 91 13.65 -19.54 7.88
CA HIS A 91 12.91 -20.20 8.97
C HIS A 91 11.41 -20.34 8.70
N GLY A 92 10.81 -19.39 7.98
CA GLY A 92 9.37 -19.32 7.69
C GLY A 92 9.09 -18.82 6.27
N PRO A 93 9.42 -19.59 5.23
CA PRO A 93 9.25 -19.17 3.84
C PRO A 93 7.78 -18.99 3.41
N GLY A 94 6.83 -19.62 4.12
CA GLY A 94 5.40 -19.57 3.77
C GLY A 94 4.85 -18.14 3.72
N GLU A 95 5.21 -17.30 4.69
CA GLU A 95 4.77 -15.89 4.75
C GLU A 95 5.31 -15.06 3.58
N PHE A 96 6.51 -15.38 3.08
CA PHE A 96 7.09 -14.70 1.92
C PHE A 96 6.35 -15.06 0.64
N ILE A 97 5.97 -16.33 0.45
CA ILE A 97 5.15 -16.74 -0.68
C ILE A 97 3.77 -16.07 -0.60
N GLN A 98 3.15 -16.09 0.58
CA GLN A 98 1.81 -15.56 0.76
C GLN A 98 1.75 -14.04 0.54
N THR A 99 2.66 -13.27 1.14
CA THR A 99 2.64 -11.81 1.00
C THR A 99 3.23 -11.36 -0.33
N ASN A 100 4.44 -11.82 -0.68
CA ASN A 100 5.19 -11.22 -1.78
C ASN A 100 4.68 -11.71 -3.15
N ILE A 101 4.24 -12.97 -3.24
CA ILE A 101 3.77 -13.56 -4.49
C ILE A 101 2.24 -13.49 -4.57
N VAL A 102 1.54 -14.19 -3.66
CA VAL A 102 0.07 -14.28 -3.71
C VAL A 102 -0.58 -12.92 -3.45
N GLY A 103 -0.06 -12.16 -2.47
CA GLY A 103 -0.51 -10.80 -2.17
C GLY A 103 -0.34 -9.86 -3.35
N THR A 104 0.85 -9.82 -3.96
CA THR A 104 1.10 -9.01 -5.17
C THR A 104 0.21 -9.43 -6.34
N PHE A 105 0.00 -10.73 -6.56
CA PHE A 105 -0.92 -11.22 -7.58
C PHE A 105 -2.36 -10.72 -7.35
N ASN A 106 -2.86 -10.83 -6.11
CA ASN A 106 -4.19 -10.36 -5.76
C ASN A 106 -4.34 -8.85 -5.94
N LEU A 107 -3.33 -8.08 -5.53
CA LEU A 107 -3.27 -6.62 -5.75
C LEU A 107 -3.33 -6.29 -7.24
N LEU A 108 -2.52 -6.95 -8.06
CA LEU A 108 -2.49 -6.74 -9.52
C LEU A 108 -3.83 -7.08 -10.17
N GLU A 109 -4.50 -8.17 -9.76
CA GLU A 109 -5.82 -8.52 -10.27
C GLU A 109 -6.89 -7.48 -9.92
N CYS A 110 -6.85 -6.92 -8.70
CA CYS A 110 -7.76 -5.85 -8.31
C CYS A 110 -7.49 -4.56 -9.10
N VAL A 111 -6.21 -4.19 -9.26
CA VAL A 111 -5.79 -3.02 -10.06
C VAL A 111 -6.17 -3.20 -11.53
N ARG A 112 -6.01 -4.40 -12.09
CA ARG A 112 -6.43 -4.73 -13.46
C ARG A 112 -7.95 -4.60 -13.62
N GLY A 113 -8.73 -5.07 -12.64
CA GLY A 113 -10.18 -4.89 -12.61
C GLY A 113 -10.55 -3.40 -12.63
N TYR A 114 -10.04 -2.65 -11.66
CA TYR A 114 -10.23 -1.20 -11.56
C TYR A 114 -9.84 -0.46 -12.85
N TRP A 115 -8.65 -0.73 -13.41
CA TRP A 115 -8.18 -0.09 -14.64
C TRP A 115 -9.06 -0.43 -15.84
N ASN A 116 -9.64 -1.63 -15.91
CA ASN A 116 -10.55 -1.97 -17.00
C ASN A 116 -11.85 -1.17 -16.96
N ASP A 117 -12.34 -0.86 -15.75
CA ASP A 117 -13.58 -0.13 -15.52
C ASP A 117 -13.41 1.40 -15.64
N LEU A 118 -12.17 1.90 -15.68
CA LEU A 118 -11.90 3.32 -15.90
C LEU A 118 -12.32 3.78 -17.32
N PRO A 119 -12.81 5.02 -17.48
CA PRO A 119 -12.94 5.66 -18.79
C PRO A 119 -11.61 5.71 -19.54
N ALA A 120 -11.63 5.63 -20.88
CA ALA A 120 -10.42 5.55 -21.69
C ALA A 120 -9.47 6.76 -21.54
N ASP A 121 -10.00 7.94 -21.19
CA ASP A 121 -9.23 9.17 -20.91
C ASP A 121 -8.61 9.20 -19.50
N GLN A 122 -8.94 8.21 -18.65
CA GLN A 122 -8.46 8.06 -17.27
C GLN A 122 -7.63 6.79 -17.06
N LYS A 123 -7.49 5.95 -18.10
CA LYS A 123 -6.62 4.76 -18.12
C LYS A 123 -5.16 5.13 -18.37
#